data_AF-A0A8J5USL1-F1
#
_entry.id   AF-A0A8J5USL1-F1
#
_cell.length_a   1.000
_cell.length_b   1.000
_cell.length_c   1.000
_cell.angle_alpha   90.00
_cell.angle_beta   90.00
_cell.angle_gamma   90.00
#
_symmetry.space_group_name_H-M   'P 1'
#
loop_
_entity.id
_entity.type
_entity.pdbx_description
1 polymer ?
#
loop_
_entity_poly.entity_id
_entity_poly.type
_entity_poly.pdbx_seq_one_letter_code
_entity_poly.pdbx_strand_id
1 'polypeptide(L)'
;MMSQYITLISSDNFKFVVLKQVAQISSVLRNTQGFKEDQQGKIELDMDGDILECIVEYLYYNYKYKDRTTEGDIPEFKIPTHLALELLVKADYLDI
;
A
#
# COMPACT_ATOMS: atom_id res chain seq x y z
N MET A 1 1.64 -21.53 -9.20
CA MET A 1 2.03 -21.07 -7.85
C MET A 1 1.75 -19.58 -7.82
N MET A 2 0.71 -19.12 -7.11
CA MET A 2 0.38 -17.68 -7.08
C MET A 2 1.49 -16.94 -6.33
N SER A 3 2.01 -15.88 -6.92
CA SER A 3 3.03 -15.01 -6.30
C SER A 3 2.52 -14.51 -4.95
N GLN A 4 3.24 -14.80 -3.87
CA GLN A 4 2.88 -14.33 -2.52
C GLN A 4 3.14 -12.83 -2.33
N TYR A 5 3.88 -12.24 -3.25
CA TYR A 5 4.28 -10.85 -3.26
C TYR A 5 3.78 -10.18 -4.53
N ILE A 6 3.53 -8.88 -4.43
CA ILE A 6 3.29 -8.00 -5.56
C ILE A 6 4.31 -6.86 -5.52
N THR A 7 4.61 -6.28 -6.68
CA THR A 7 5.49 -5.12 -6.80
C THR A 7 4.65 -3.90 -7.14
N LEU A 8 4.60 -2.92 -6.26
CA LEU A 8 4.05 -1.60 -6.54
C LEU A 8 5.14 -0.74 -7.15
N ILE A 9 4.85 -0.04 -8.24
CA ILE A 9 5.81 0.79 -8.97
C ILE A 9 5.28 2.22 -8.94
N SER A 10 6.08 3.16 -8.46
CA SER A 10 5.74 4.59 -8.42
C SER A 10 6.02 5.30 -9.75
N SER A 11 5.54 6.54 -9.90
CA SER A 11 5.75 7.40 -11.06
C SER A 11 7.23 7.62 -11.39
N ASP A 12 8.06 7.73 -10.36
CA ASP A 12 9.51 7.88 -10.36
C ASP A 12 10.27 6.54 -10.46
N ASN A 13 9.57 5.45 -10.82
CA ASN A 13 10.12 4.11 -11.09
C ASN A 13 10.71 3.38 -9.86
N PHE A 14 10.38 3.79 -8.63
CA PHE A 14 10.69 3.00 -7.44
C PHE A 14 9.79 1.77 -7.38
N LYS A 15 10.35 0.67 -6.84
CA LYS A 15 9.69 -0.64 -6.81
C LYS A 15 9.60 -1.13 -5.38
N PHE A 16 8.37 -1.22 -4.88
CA PHE A 16 8.07 -1.68 -3.53
C PHE A 16 7.49 -3.08 -3.59
N VAL A 17 8.21 -4.06 -3.04
CA VAL A 17 7.74 -5.44 -2.99
C VAL A 17 6.97 -5.65 -1.69
N VAL A 18 5.66 -5.90 -1.81
CA VAL A 18 4.75 -6.05 -0.68
C VAL A 18 4.05 -7.39 -0.70
N LEU A 19 3.66 -7.90 0.47
CA LEU A 19 2.88 -9.12 0.58
C LEU A 19 1.51 -8.92 -0.09
N LYS A 20 1.07 -9.93 -0.86
CA LYS A 20 -0.24 -9.91 -1.52
C LYS A 20 -1.38 -9.68 -0.52
N GLN A 21 -1.31 -10.30 0.66
CA GLN A 21 -2.31 -10.13 1.71
C GLN A 21 -2.36 -8.72 2.29
N VAL A 22 -1.21 -8.04 2.34
CA VAL A 22 -1.10 -6.65 2.80
C VAL A 22 -1.68 -5.72 1.74
N ALA A 23 -1.33 -5.93 0.47
CA ALA A 23 -1.90 -5.17 -0.64
C ALA A 23 -3.42 -5.35 -0.79
N GLN A 24 -3.95 -6.54 -0.44
CA GLN A 24 -5.38 -6.83 -0.50
C GLN A 24 -6.22 -6.07 0.54
N ILE A 25 -5.59 -5.38 1.50
CA ILE A 25 -6.25 -4.41 2.39
C ILE A 25 -6.91 -3.32 1.56
N SER A 26 -6.18 -2.77 0.57
CA SER A 26 -6.74 -1.82 -0.39
C SER A 26 -7.72 -2.53 -1.32
N SER A 27 -8.97 -2.04 -1.33
CA SER A 27 -9.99 -2.53 -2.26
C SER A 27 -9.60 -2.29 -3.71
N VAL A 28 -8.94 -1.15 -3.98
CA VAL A 28 -8.47 -0.81 -5.32
C VAL A 28 -7.36 -1.74 -5.75
N LEU A 29 -6.29 -1.94 -4.97
CA LEU A 29 -5.23 -2.88 -5.32
C LEU A 29 -5.75 -4.33 -5.48
N ARG A 30 -6.73 -4.72 -4.67
CA ARG A 30 -7.41 -6.02 -4.77
C ARG A 30 -8.19 -6.18 -6.07
N ASN A 31 -8.89 -5.13 -6.52
CA ASN A 31 -9.70 -5.14 -7.74
C ASN A 31 -8.85 -4.93 -9.00
N THR A 32 -7.80 -4.10 -8.92
CA THR A 32 -6.80 -3.89 -9.99
C THR A 32 -6.06 -5.19 -10.30
N GLN A 33 -5.90 -6.06 -9.30
CA GLN A 33 -5.40 -7.43 -9.50
C GLN A 33 -6.22 -8.27 -10.49
N GLY A 34 -7.46 -7.85 -10.81
CA GLY A 34 -8.36 -8.51 -11.77
C GLY A 34 -8.36 -7.91 -13.18
N PHE A 35 -7.75 -6.74 -13.41
CA PHE A 35 -7.64 -6.15 -14.73
C PHE A 35 -6.38 -6.66 -15.42
N LYS A 36 -6.54 -7.83 -16.07
CA LYS A 36 -5.80 -8.40 -17.20
C LYS A 36 -4.30 -8.03 -17.35
N GLU A 37 -3.51 -9.10 -17.41
CA GLU A 37 -2.21 -9.20 -18.10
C GLU A 37 -0.99 -8.58 -17.40
N ASP A 38 -0.46 -9.26 -16.39
CA ASP A 38 0.92 -9.75 -16.45
C ASP A 38 1.12 -10.80 -15.35
N GLN A 39 1.72 -11.94 -15.69
CA GLN A 39 1.91 -13.07 -14.77
C GLN A 39 2.87 -12.76 -13.60
N GLN A 40 3.33 -11.50 -13.45
CA GLN A 40 4.39 -11.11 -12.51
C GLN A 40 3.89 -10.33 -11.28
N GLY A 41 2.61 -9.98 -11.17
CA GLY A 41 2.08 -9.31 -9.98
C GLY A 41 2.67 -7.92 -9.75
N LYS A 42 2.72 -7.10 -10.80
CA LYS A 42 3.23 -5.72 -10.77
C LYS A 42 2.06 -4.74 -10.93
N ILE A 43 2.06 -3.64 -10.19
CA ILE A 43 1.04 -2.59 -10.26
C ILE A 43 1.78 -1.25 -10.38
N GLU A 44 1.53 -0.53 -11.46
CA GLU A 44 2.04 0.83 -11.64
C GLU A 44 1.03 1.82 -11.05
N LEU A 45 1.54 2.77 -10.27
CA LEU A 45 0.77 3.76 -9.54
C LEU A 45 1.29 5.15 -9.89
N ASP A 46 0.37 6.04 -10.22
CA ASP A 46 0.65 7.45 -10.51
C ASP A 46 0.82 8.22 -9.19
N MET A 47 1.91 7.99 -8.48
CA MET A 47 2.27 8.68 -7.23
C MET A 47 3.78 8.59 -7.03
N ASP A 48 4.34 9.58 -6.34
CA ASP A 48 5.77 9.62 -6.07
C ASP A 48 6.21 8.52 -5.09
N GLY A 49 7.48 8.15 -5.14
CA GLY A 49 8.04 7.05 -4.37
C GLY A 49 7.92 7.26 -2.86
N ASP A 50 8.06 8.49 -2.37
CA ASP A 50 7.90 8.85 -0.96
C ASP A 50 6.45 8.70 -0.48
N ILE A 51 5.47 9.04 -1.31
CA ILE A 51 4.05 8.81 -1.02
C ILE A 51 3.77 7.30 -0.99
N LEU A 52 4.25 6.56 -2.00
CA LEU A 52 4.05 5.13 -2.08
C LEU A 52 4.72 4.39 -0.91
N GLU A 53 5.91 4.82 -0.49
CA GLU A 53 6.59 4.30 0.68
C GLU A 53 5.72 4.45 1.95
N CYS A 54 5.17 5.65 2.18
CA CYS A 54 4.31 5.92 3.31
C CYS A 54 3.02 5.07 3.28
N ILE A 55 2.40 4.90 2.11
CA ILE A 55 1.24 4.04 1.91
C ILE A 55 1.58 2.58 2.23
N VAL A 56 2.71 2.08 1.72
CA VAL A 56 3.16 0.71 1.98
C VAL A 56 3.40 0.51 3.47
N GLU A 57 4.05 1.46 4.14
CA GLU A 57 4.27 1.42 5.59
C GLU A 57 2.93 1.37 6.35
N TYR A 58 1.96 2.19 5.96
CA TYR A 58 0.61 2.19 6.54
C TYR A 58 -0.12 0.87 6.30
N LEU A 59 -0.03 0.27 5.11
CA LEU A 59 -0.65 -1.03 4.84
C LEU A 59 -0.08 -2.12 5.75
N TYR A 60 1.24 -2.14 5.97
CA TYR A 60 1.89 -3.08 6.88
C TYR A 60 1.54 -2.81 8.34
N TYR A 61 1.48 -1.54 8.72
CA TYR A 61 1.01 -1.11 10.03
C TYR A 61 -0.41 -1.62 10.27
N ASN A 62 -1.35 -1.33 9.37
CA ASN A 62 -2.72 -1.82 9.46
C ASN A 62 -2.76 -3.35 9.50
N TYR A 63 -2.00 -4.04 8.66
CA TYR A 63 -1.93 -5.51 8.68
C TYR A 63 -1.44 -6.08 10.02
N LYS A 64 -0.45 -5.43 10.65
CA LYS A 64 0.16 -5.86 11.92
C LYS A 64 -0.75 -5.58 13.12
N TYR A 65 -1.54 -4.50 13.06
CA TYR A 65 -2.36 -4.03 14.18
C TYR A 65 -3.85 -4.35 14.02
N LYS A 66 -4.34 -4.78 12.85
CA LYS A 66 -5.76 -5.12 12.62
C LYS A 66 -6.34 -6.16 13.59
N ASP A 67 -5.52 -7.09 14.06
CA ASP A 67 -5.92 -8.17 14.98
C ASP A 67 -5.60 -7.83 16.45
N ARG A 68 -4.95 -6.68 16.72
CA ARG A 68 -4.66 -6.25 18.09
C ARG A 68 -5.87 -5.54 18.68
N THR A 69 -6.45 -6.15 19.71
CA THR A 69 -7.58 -5.62 20.48
C THR A 69 -7.16 -4.72 21.64
N THR A 70 -5.86 -4.62 21.91
CA THR A 70 -5.29 -3.80 22.99
C THR A 70 -4.61 -2.56 22.42
N GLU A 71 -5.27 -1.41 22.55
CA GLU A 71 -4.85 -0.11 22.01
C GLU A 71 -3.50 0.38 22.55
N GLY A 72 -3.06 -0.09 23.72
CA GLY A 72 -1.81 0.36 24.36
C GLY A 72 -0.50 -0.08 23.70
N ASP A 73 -0.57 -0.99 22.72
CA ASP A 73 0.60 -1.59 22.05
C ASP A 73 0.74 -1.14 20.58
N ILE A 74 -0.05 -0.14 20.17
CA ILE A 74 -0.12 0.38 18.81
C ILE A 74 0.73 1.67 18.75
N PRO A 75 1.86 1.69 18.03
CA PRO A 75 2.71 2.87 17.93
C PRO A 75 2.06 3.95 17.07
N GLU A 76 2.34 5.22 17.33
CA GLU A 76 1.84 6.32 16.50
C GLU A 76 2.46 6.27 15.09
N PHE A 77 1.62 6.25 14.05
CA PHE A 77 2.06 6.37 12.66
C PHE A 77 2.30 7.84 12.32
N LYS A 78 3.57 8.23 12.15
CA LYS A 78 3.96 9.63 11.93
C LYS A 78 4.02 9.93 10.44
N ILE A 79 3.07 10.73 9.97
CA ILE A 79 3.02 11.19 8.59
C ILE A 79 3.76 12.53 8.48
N PRO A 80 4.73 12.68 7.56
CA PRO A 80 5.37 13.96 7.30
C PRO A 80 4.34 14.99 6.82
N THR A 81 4.31 16.17 7.44
CA THR A 81 3.29 17.19 7.16
C THR A 81 3.31 17.68 5.70
N HIS A 82 4.48 17.65 5.06
CA HIS A 82 4.62 18.04 3.66
C HIS A 82 3.99 17.03 2.68
N LEU A 83 3.76 15.78 3.11
CA LEU A 83 3.13 14.72 2.31
C LEU A 83 1.65 14.54 2.63
N ALA A 84 1.16 15.08 3.74
CA ALA A 84 -0.16 14.76 4.30
C ALA A 84 -1.33 14.99 3.33
N LEU A 85 -1.31 16.09 2.56
CA LEU A 85 -2.38 16.41 1.62
C LEU A 85 -2.41 15.46 0.43
N GLU A 86 -1.26 15.18 -0.16
CA GLU A 86 -1.15 14.28 -1.30
C GLU A 86 -1.42 12.84 -0.88
N LEU A 87 -0.84 12.41 0.23
CA LEU A 87 -1.08 11.11 0.83
C LEU A 87 -2.57 10.88 1.09
N LEU A 88 -3.30 11.88 1.59
CA LEU A 88 -4.75 11.78 1.80
C LEU A 88 -5.49 11.48 0.50
N VAL A 89 -5.16 12.18 -0.59
CA VAL A 89 -5.80 11.98 -1.90
C VAL A 89 -5.45 10.60 -2.47
N LYS A 90 -4.19 10.16 -2.34
CA LYS A 90 -3.76 8.84 -2.84
C LYS A 90 -4.31 7.69 -1.97
N ALA A 91 -4.42 7.88 -0.66
CA ALA A 91 -5.03 6.92 0.25
C ALA A 91 -6.53 6.74 -0.04
N ASP A 92 -7.25 7.85 -0.23
CA ASP A 92 -8.66 7.82 -0.66
C ASP A 92 -8.82 7.09 -2.00
N TYR A 93 -7.95 7.38 -2.98
CA TYR A 93 -7.92 6.66 -4.25
C TYR A 93 -7.69 5.16 -4.07
N LEU A 94 -6.87 4.75 -3.11
CA LEU A 94 -6.60 3.34 -2.81
C LEU A 94 -7.65 2.69 -1.89
N ASP A 95 -8.63 3.45 -1.40
CA ASP A 95 -9.70 2.99 -0.50
C ASP A 95 -9.11 2.36 0.80
N ILE A 96 -8.25 3.10 1.51
CA ILE A 96 -7.55 2.68 2.74
C ILE A 96 -7.51 3.73 3.85
#